data_AF-A0A556TS50-F1
#
_entry.id   AF-A0A556TS50-F1
#
_cell.length_a   1.000
_cell.length_b   1.000
_cell.length_c   1.000
_cell.angle_alpha   90.00
_cell.angle_beta   90.00
_cell.angle_gamma   90.00
#
_symmetry.space_group_name_H-M   'P 1'
#
loop_
_entity.id
_entity.type
_entity.pdbx_description
1 polymer ?
#
loop_
_entity_poly.entity_id
_entity_poly.type
_entity_poly.pdbx_seq_one_letter_code
_entity_poly.pdbx_strand_id
1 'polypeptide(L)'
;MEDPFFVVKGEVQKAVNTAQGLYQRWTELMQDLSSASKEEIDWTTNELRNSLRSIEWDLEDLDETINILTIFFAYKYTRLDRELQSANSHFIDEQQTQQQLIAEQQDEQLELVSGTIGVLKNMSERIGQELDEQAVMLDDFSHEMDNTQSRLDNVMKKLAKVSHMTSDRRQWCAIGILLAILFVVIILLIVL
;
A
#
# COMPACT_ATOMS: atom_id res chain seq x y z
N MET A 1 0.06 34.84 13.34
CA MET A 1 0.61 33.48 13.27
C MET A 1 -0.52 32.58 13.74
N GLU A 2 -1.02 31.70 12.88
CA GLU A 2 -2.01 30.70 13.30
C GLU A 2 -1.36 29.71 14.27
N ASP A 3 -2.15 29.21 15.21
CA ASP A 3 -1.69 28.20 16.17
C ASP A 3 -1.32 26.91 15.41
N PRO A 4 -0.10 26.38 15.58
CA PRO A 4 0.32 25.13 14.95
C PRO A 4 -0.66 23.97 15.19
N PHE A 5 -1.33 23.91 16.35
CA PHE A 5 -2.31 22.87 16.64
C PHE A 5 -3.52 22.94 15.71
N PHE A 6 -4.08 24.13 15.48
CA PHE A 6 -5.24 24.29 14.58
C PHE A 6 -4.89 24.03 13.12
N VAL A 7 -3.65 24.32 12.72
CA VAL A 7 -3.14 23.99 11.38
C VAL A 7 -3.08 22.48 11.20
N VAL A 8 -2.40 21.76 12.10
CA VAL A 8 -2.27 20.30 12.03
C VAL A 8 -3.64 19.63 12.13
N LYS A 9 -4.54 20.10 13.00
CA LYS A 9 -5.94 19.62 13.05
C LYS A 9 -6.65 19.75 11.70
N GLY A 10 -6.46 20.87 11.00
CA GLY A 10 -7.03 21.07 9.67
C GLY A 10 -6.44 20.14 8.61
N GLU A 11 -5.13 19.89 8.69
CA GLU A 11 -4.42 18.96 7.79
C GLU A 11 -4.87 17.51 8.00
N VAL A 12 -4.93 17.06 9.26
CA VAL A 12 -5.46 15.74 9.63
C VAL A 12 -6.89 15.57 9.12
N GLN A 13 -7.76 16.55 9.34
CA GLN A 13 -9.15 16.46 8.87
C GLN A 13 -9.24 16.34 7.34
N LYS A 14 -8.40 17.09 6.61
CA LYS A 14 -8.33 17.03 5.15
C LYS A 14 -7.81 15.68 4.66
N ALA A 15 -6.78 15.15 5.31
CA ALA A 15 -6.22 13.84 5.02
C ALA A 15 -7.27 12.73 5.25
N VAL A 16 -8.00 12.78 6.37
CA VAL A 16 -9.09 11.84 6.69
C VAL A 16 -10.19 11.88 5.63
N ASN A 17 -10.62 13.07 5.20
CA ASN A 17 -11.64 13.19 4.14
C ASN A 17 -11.16 12.58 2.81
N THR A 18 -9.86 12.72 2.51
CA THR A 18 -9.25 12.12 1.32
C THR A 18 -9.20 10.60 1.44
N ALA A 19 -8.77 10.08 2.59
CA ALA A 19 -8.77 8.64 2.88
C ALA A 19 -10.17 8.02 2.80
N GLN A 20 -11.21 8.75 3.26
CA GLN A 20 -12.60 8.31 3.12
C GLN A 20 -13.02 8.17 1.66
N GLY A 21 -12.65 9.12 0.79
CA GLY A 21 -12.92 9.04 -0.65
C GLY A 21 -12.19 7.86 -1.31
N LEU A 22 -10.92 7.66 -0.96
CA LEU A 22 -10.14 6.51 -1.42
C LEU A 22 -10.74 5.18 -0.95
N TYR A 23 -11.21 5.11 0.29
CA TYR A 23 -11.85 3.92 0.86
C TYR A 23 -13.19 3.59 0.18
N GLN A 24 -14.00 4.60 -0.15
CA GLN A 24 -15.22 4.40 -0.93
C GLN A 24 -14.89 3.83 -2.31
N ARG A 25 -13.94 4.45 -3.03
CA ARG A 25 -13.51 3.95 -4.34
C ARG A 25 -12.97 2.52 -4.27
N TRP A 26 -12.14 2.24 -3.28
CA TRP A 26 -11.61 0.91 -3.03
C TRP A 26 -12.73 -0.12 -2.81
N THR A 27 -13.75 0.24 -2.02
CA THR A 27 -14.90 -0.64 -1.76
C THR A 27 -15.70 -0.94 -3.04
N GLU A 28 -15.89 0.06 -3.90
CA GLU A 28 -16.54 -0.13 -5.22
C GLU A 28 -15.75 -1.10 -6.10
N LEU A 29 -14.42 -0.93 -6.16
CA LEU A 29 -13.53 -1.78 -6.97
C LEU A 29 -13.54 -3.23 -6.47
N MET A 30 -13.63 -3.45 -5.15
CA MET A 30 -13.72 -4.80 -4.58
C MET A 30 -15.07 -5.48 -4.82
N GLN A 31 -16.16 -4.71 -4.96
CA GLN A 31 -17.49 -5.27 -5.27
C GLN A 31 -17.66 -5.65 -6.74
N ASP A 32 -17.00 -4.95 -7.66
CA ASP A 32 -17.06 -5.22 -9.10
C ASP A 32 -15.66 -5.47 -9.69
N LEU A 33 -15.11 -6.64 -9.37
CA LEU A 33 -13.81 -7.09 -9.87
C LEU A 33 -13.78 -7.30 -11.40
N SER A 34 -14.94 -7.34 -12.06
CA SER A 34 -15.04 -7.51 -13.51
C SER A 34 -14.79 -6.24 -14.32
N SER A 35 -15.02 -5.06 -13.73
CA SER A 35 -14.82 -3.77 -14.41
C SER A 35 -13.52 -3.07 -14.02
N ALA A 36 -12.95 -3.43 -12.87
CA ALA A 36 -11.72 -2.86 -12.33
C ALA A 36 -10.46 -3.52 -12.92
N SER A 37 -9.47 -2.70 -13.30
CA SER A 37 -8.15 -3.23 -13.65
C SER A 37 -7.35 -3.57 -12.39
N LYS A 38 -6.53 -4.64 -12.44
CA LYS A 38 -5.65 -5.01 -11.33
C LYS A 38 -4.75 -3.85 -10.90
N GLU A 39 -4.21 -3.09 -11.86
CA GLU A 39 -3.38 -1.92 -11.58
C GLU A 39 -4.13 -0.83 -10.80
N GLU A 40 -5.41 -0.61 -11.09
CA GLU A 40 -6.24 0.39 -10.39
C GLU A 40 -6.56 -0.04 -8.95
N ILE A 41 -6.80 -1.33 -8.74
CA ILE A 41 -6.99 -1.92 -7.41
C ILE A 41 -5.71 -1.79 -6.58
N ASP A 42 -4.58 -2.20 -7.14
CA ASP A 42 -3.28 -2.15 -6.46
C ASP A 42 -2.90 -0.70 -6.11
N TRP A 43 -3.08 0.23 -7.05
CA TRP A 43 -2.80 1.64 -6.84
C TRP A 43 -3.69 2.23 -5.74
N THR A 44 -4.99 2.00 -5.81
CA THR A 44 -5.96 2.55 -4.84
C THR A 44 -5.71 1.98 -3.45
N THR A 45 -5.38 0.68 -3.35
CA THR A 45 -5.05 0.02 -2.08
C THR A 45 -3.77 0.59 -1.47
N ASN A 46 -2.73 0.78 -2.27
CA ASN A 46 -1.46 1.34 -1.81
C ASN A 46 -1.61 2.80 -1.37
N GLU A 47 -2.32 3.61 -2.16
CA GLU A 47 -2.54 5.02 -1.85
C GLU A 47 -3.34 5.19 -0.54
N LEU A 48 -4.40 4.39 -0.38
CA LEU A 48 -5.18 4.37 0.84
C LEU A 48 -4.34 3.97 2.05
N ARG A 49 -3.50 2.92 1.94
CA ARG A 49 -2.59 2.54 3.04
C ARG A 49 -1.60 3.64 3.40
N ASN A 50 -1.03 4.33 2.42
CA ASN A 50 -0.09 5.40 2.67
C ASN A 50 -0.77 6.60 3.33
N SER A 51 -1.98 6.93 2.89
CA SER A 51 -2.80 7.98 3.51
C SER A 51 -3.14 7.64 4.96
N LEU A 52 -3.61 6.42 5.23
CA LEU A 52 -3.94 5.96 6.59
C LEU A 52 -2.70 6.00 7.51
N ARG A 53 -1.54 5.55 7.02
CA ARG A 53 -0.28 5.58 7.79
C ARG A 53 0.18 7.00 8.11
N SER A 54 0.07 7.92 7.15
CA SER A 54 0.41 9.33 7.38
C SER A 54 -0.47 9.92 8.48
N ILE A 55 -1.77 9.65 8.44
CA ILE A 55 -2.71 10.15 9.46
C ILE A 55 -2.40 9.53 10.83
N GLU A 56 -2.04 8.25 10.88
CA GLU A 56 -1.65 7.58 12.13
C GLU A 56 -0.43 8.25 12.77
N TRP A 57 0.59 8.59 11.98
CA TRP A 57 1.75 9.36 12.48
C TRP A 57 1.37 10.76 12.93
N ASP A 58 0.55 11.49 12.17
CA ASP A 58 0.13 12.84 12.54
C ASP A 58 -0.67 12.83 13.87
N LEU A 59 -1.47 11.79 14.10
CA LEU A 59 -2.23 11.62 15.35
C LEU A 59 -1.33 11.22 16.53
N GLU A 60 -0.28 10.42 16.30
CA GLU A 60 0.72 10.08 17.32
C GLU A 60 1.49 11.33 17.78
N ASP A 61 1.91 12.18 16.85
CA ASP A 61 2.58 13.46 17.15
C ASP A 61 1.66 14.42 17.94
N LEU A 62 0.36 14.44 17.60
CA LEU A 62 -0.63 15.23 18.34
C LEU A 62 -0.84 14.71 19.77
N ASP A 63 -0.93 13.39 19.96
CA ASP A 63 -1.05 12.78 21.29
C ASP A 63 0.18 13.07 22.15
N GLU A 64 1.38 12.95 21.58
CA GLU A 64 2.64 13.29 22.28
C GLU A 64 2.64 14.77 22.69
N THR A 65 2.19 15.66 21.80
CA THR A 65 2.08 17.10 22.10
C THR A 65 1.09 17.37 23.25
N ILE A 66 -0.08 16.74 23.22
CA ILE A 66 -1.09 16.85 24.28
C ILE A 66 -0.52 16.34 25.61
N ASN A 67 0.20 15.22 25.60
CA ASN A 67 0.81 14.63 26.78
C ASN A 67 1.90 15.55 27.37
N ILE A 68 2.79 16.09 26.53
CA ILE A 68 3.81 17.06 26.95
C ILE A 68 3.17 18.29 27.58
N LEU A 69 2.13 18.85 26.96
CA LEU A 69 1.40 20.00 27.51
C LEU A 69 0.78 19.65 28.86
N THR A 70 0.13 18.50 28.97
CA THR A 70 -0.50 18.02 30.21
C THR A 70 0.53 17.89 31.34
N ILE A 71 1.69 17.28 31.07
CA ILE A 71 2.79 17.16 32.04
C ILE A 71 3.34 18.53 32.43
N PHE A 72 3.55 19.42 31.45
CA PHE A 72 4.06 20.77 31.70
C PHE A 72 3.11 21.58 32.59
N PHE A 73 1.81 21.57 32.28
CA PHE A 73 0.79 22.25 33.08
C PHE A 73 0.70 21.64 34.47
N ALA A 74 0.70 20.32 34.61
CA ALA A 74 0.69 19.64 35.92
C ALA A 74 1.92 20.00 36.77
N TYR A 75 3.12 20.03 36.18
CA TYR A 75 4.35 20.40 36.88
C TYR A 75 4.37 21.88 37.29
N LYS A 76 4.00 22.78 36.37
CA LYS A 76 3.89 24.22 36.65
C LYS A 76 2.87 24.47 37.75
N TYR A 77 1.72 23.78 37.70
CA TYR A 77 0.67 23.90 38.71
C TYR A 77 1.13 23.38 40.07
N THR A 78 1.76 22.21 40.13
CA THR A 78 2.31 21.65 41.38
C THR A 78 3.36 22.56 42.01
N ARG A 79 4.18 23.21 41.18
CA ARG A 79 5.19 24.18 41.64
C ARG A 79 4.54 25.48 42.12
N LEU A 80 3.55 25.97 41.39
CA LEU A 80 2.81 27.19 41.72
C LEU A 80 1.94 27.00 42.96
N ASP A 81 1.29 25.85 43.13
CA ASP A 81 0.53 25.45 44.31
C ASP A 81 1.44 25.40 45.54
N ARG A 82 2.64 24.83 45.45
CA ARG A 82 3.64 24.89 46.53
C ARG A 82 4.05 26.31 46.90
N GLU A 83 4.13 27.23 45.94
CA GLU A 83 4.42 28.65 46.19
C GLU A 83 3.19 29.41 46.77
N LEU A 84 1.98 29.07 46.31
CA LEU A 84 0.69 29.70 46.68
C LEU A 84 0.09 29.24 48.00
N GLN A 85 0.32 27.98 48.37
CA GLN A 85 -0.08 27.42 49.67
C GLN A 85 0.65 28.15 50.81
N SER A 86 1.73 28.88 50.50
CA SER A 86 2.39 29.80 51.43
C SER A 86 1.76 31.21 51.49
N ALA A 87 0.85 31.59 50.58
CA ALA A 87 0.50 33.00 50.35
C ALA A 87 -1.00 33.40 50.25
N ASN A 88 -1.96 32.65 49.69
CA ASN A 88 -3.36 33.16 49.64
C ASN A 88 -4.45 32.17 49.18
N SER A 89 -5.64 32.19 49.81
CA SER A 89 -6.79 31.32 49.47
C SER A 89 -7.66 31.81 48.30
N HIS A 90 -7.73 33.12 48.04
CA HIS A 90 -8.55 33.68 46.95
C HIS A 90 -7.95 33.43 45.56
N PHE A 91 -6.62 33.30 45.46
CA PHE A 91 -5.94 33.01 44.19
C PHE A 91 -6.12 31.55 43.75
N ILE A 92 -6.28 30.63 44.72
CA ILE A 92 -6.49 29.20 44.45
C ILE A 92 -7.82 28.97 43.71
N ASP A 93 -8.88 29.67 44.10
CA ASP A 93 -10.23 29.50 43.52
C ASP A 93 -10.31 29.98 42.05
N GLU A 94 -9.68 31.12 41.76
CA GLU A 94 -9.59 31.68 40.41
C GLU A 94 -8.71 30.81 39.49
N GLN A 95 -7.66 30.19 40.03
CA GLN A 95 -6.82 29.24 39.29
C GLN A 95 -7.49 27.88 39.07
N GLN A 96 -8.29 27.39 40.02
CA GLN A 96 -9.02 26.13 39.87
C GLN A 96 -10.05 26.20 38.74
N THR A 97 -10.72 27.35 38.61
CA THR A 97 -11.64 27.65 37.50
C THR A 97 -10.90 27.62 36.14
N GLN A 98 -9.71 28.20 36.08
CA GLN A 98 -8.89 28.21 34.85
C GLN A 98 -8.43 26.80 34.46
N GLN A 99 -8.17 25.94 35.43
CA GLN A 99 -7.77 24.54 35.21
C GLN A 99 -8.91 23.70 34.63
N GLN A 100 -10.14 23.89 35.11
CA GLN A 100 -11.32 23.24 34.54
C GLN A 100 -11.52 23.62 33.07
N LEU A 101 -11.29 24.89 32.74
CA LEU A 101 -11.38 25.37 31.35
C LEU A 101 -10.34 24.71 30.42
N ILE A 102 -9.11 24.50 30.91
CA ILE A 102 -8.04 23.84 30.14
C ILE A 102 -8.36 22.34 29.98
N ALA A 103 -8.85 21.69 31.03
CA ALA A 103 -9.24 20.28 30.97
C ALA A 103 -10.40 20.05 30.00
N GLU A 104 -11.43 20.91 30.03
CA GLU A 104 -12.55 20.85 29.08
C GLU A 104 -12.09 21.05 27.63
N GLN A 105 -11.15 21.98 27.38
CA GLN A 105 -10.58 22.16 26.04
C GLN A 105 -9.77 20.95 25.57
N GLN A 106 -9.05 20.27 26.46
CA GLN A 106 -8.30 19.06 26.12
C GLN A 106 -9.23 17.86 25.86
N ASP A 107 -10.34 17.73 26.59
CA ASP A 107 -11.34 16.68 26.36
C ASP A 107 -12.00 16.82 24.98
N GLU A 108 -12.35 18.05 24.56
CA GLU A 108 -12.88 18.32 23.22
C GLU A 108 -11.86 17.96 22.12
N GLN A 109 -10.57 18.08 22.40
CA GLN A 109 -9.50 17.70 21.48
C GLN A 109 -9.33 16.18 21.38
N LEU A 110 -9.46 15.45 22.49
CA LEU A 110 -9.37 13.98 22.54
C LEU A 110 -10.55 13.29 21.84
N GLU A 111 -11.76 13.87 21.89
CA GLU A 111 -12.94 13.27 21.26
C GLU A 111 -12.78 13.14 19.74
N LEU A 112 -12.21 14.15 19.09
CA LEU A 112 -12.02 14.17 17.63
C LEU A 112 -10.91 13.20 17.18
N VAL A 113 -9.83 13.11 17.95
CA VAL A 113 -8.76 12.12 17.75
C VAL A 113 -9.31 10.71 17.93
N SER A 114 -10.03 10.44 19.02
CA SER A 114 -10.63 9.14 19.32
C SER A 114 -11.63 8.69 18.25
N GLY A 115 -12.52 9.59 17.82
CA GLY A 115 -13.51 9.28 16.78
C GLY A 115 -12.86 8.94 15.43
N THR A 116 -11.83 9.69 15.06
CA THR A 116 -11.07 9.47 13.81
C THR A 116 -10.28 8.16 13.86
N ILE A 117 -9.61 7.86 14.98
CA ILE A 117 -8.87 6.61 15.18
C ILE A 117 -9.78 5.39 15.00
N GLY A 118 -11.01 5.43 15.53
CA GLY A 118 -11.96 4.32 15.38
C GLY A 118 -12.32 4.03 13.92
N VAL A 119 -12.52 5.08 13.12
CA VAL A 119 -12.83 4.95 11.68
C VAL A 119 -11.62 4.43 10.91
N LEU A 120 -10.43 5.01 11.14
CA LEU A 120 -9.18 4.59 10.49
C LEU A 120 -8.87 3.12 10.81
N LYS A 121 -9.01 2.72 12.07
CA LYS A 121 -8.80 1.34 12.51
C LYS A 121 -9.71 0.36 11.76
N ASN A 122 -10.99 0.69 11.60
CA ASN A 122 -11.91 -0.18 10.87
C ASN A 122 -11.54 -0.30 9.37
N MET A 123 -11.10 0.80 8.75
CA MET A 123 -10.63 0.80 7.36
C MET A 123 -9.36 -0.04 7.21
N SER A 124 -8.37 0.19 8.07
CA SER A 124 -7.09 -0.53 8.08
C SER A 124 -7.27 -2.02 8.31
N GLU A 125 -8.14 -2.44 9.25
CA GLU A 125 -8.43 -3.85 9.51
C GLU A 125 -9.02 -4.54 8.28
N ARG A 126 -9.99 -3.91 7.60
CA ARG A 126 -10.62 -4.46 6.39
C ARG A 126 -9.64 -4.57 5.22
N ILE A 127 -8.83 -3.53 5.00
CA ILE A 127 -7.79 -3.56 3.96
C ILE A 127 -6.75 -4.63 4.27
N GLY A 128 -6.39 -4.81 5.54
CA GLY A 128 -5.48 -5.86 5.99
C GLY A 128 -6.00 -7.25 5.66
N GLN A 129 -7.26 -7.55 6.00
CA GLN A 129 -7.89 -8.83 5.70
C GLN A 129 -7.93 -9.12 4.20
N GLU A 130 -8.35 -8.15 3.39
CA GLU A 130 -8.42 -8.31 1.93
C GLU A 130 -7.03 -8.55 1.31
N LEU A 131 -5.99 -7.89 1.84
CA LEU A 131 -4.61 -8.11 1.38
C LEU A 131 -4.07 -9.48 1.78
N ASP A 132 -4.41 -9.97 2.96
CA ASP A 132 -4.06 -11.33 3.36
C ASP A 132 -4.74 -12.37 2.46
N GLU A 133 -6.00 -12.14 2.08
CA GLU A 133 -6.72 -12.96 1.10
C GLU A 133 -6.09 -12.90 -0.30
N GLN A 134 -5.70 -11.71 -0.76
CA GLN A 134 -4.98 -11.55 -2.03
C GLN A 134 -3.57 -12.16 -2.01
N ALA A 135 -2.88 -12.16 -0.87
CA ALA A 135 -1.58 -12.81 -0.73
C ALA A 135 -1.69 -14.33 -0.89
N VAL A 136 -2.78 -14.92 -0.39
CA VAL A 136 -3.11 -16.34 -0.62
C VAL A 136 -3.44 -16.58 -2.10
N MET A 137 -4.23 -15.71 -2.74
CA MET A 137 -4.51 -15.82 -4.18
C MET A 137 -3.27 -15.62 -5.07
N LEU A 138 -2.28 -14.84 -4.62
CA LEU A 138 -1.02 -14.62 -5.33
C LEU A 138 -0.08 -15.83 -5.25
N ASP A 139 -0.12 -16.59 -4.16
CA ASP A 139 0.58 -17.87 -4.02
C ASP A 139 0.04 -18.90 -5.01
N ASP A 140 -1.29 -19.01 -5.12
CA ASP A 140 -1.97 -19.86 -6.12
C ASP A 140 -1.62 -19.45 -7.55
N PHE A 141 -1.62 -18.14 -7.83
CA PHE A 141 -1.19 -17.62 -9.13
C PHE A 141 0.29 -17.89 -9.43
N SER A 142 1.18 -17.77 -8.42
CA SER A 142 2.60 -18.13 -8.56
C SER A 142 2.76 -19.62 -8.87
N HIS A 143 1.97 -20.47 -8.22
CA HIS A 143 1.93 -21.90 -8.49
C HIS A 143 1.48 -22.21 -9.91
N GLU A 144 0.50 -21.47 -10.45
CA GLU A 144 0.05 -21.61 -11.83
C GLU A 144 1.06 -21.05 -12.85
N MET A 145 1.77 -19.98 -12.50
CA MET A 145 2.88 -19.44 -13.28
C MET A 145 4.05 -20.42 -13.36
N ASP A 146 4.44 -21.07 -12.26
CA ASP A 146 5.50 -22.09 -12.23
C ASP A 146 5.15 -23.31 -13.10
N ASN A 147 3.87 -23.71 -13.09
CA ASN A 147 3.36 -24.73 -14.00
C ASN A 147 3.43 -24.28 -15.46
N THR A 148 3.11 -23.01 -15.74
CA THR A 148 3.22 -22.42 -17.08
C THR A 148 4.67 -22.31 -17.54
N GLN A 149 5.59 -21.88 -16.68
CA GLN A 149 7.03 -21.83 -16.94
C GLN A 149 7.58 -23.22 -17.27
N SER A 150 7.19 -24.23 -16.49
CA SER A 150 7.55 -25.64 -16.74
C SER A 150 7.02 -26.13 -18.09
N ARG A 151 5.80 -25.73 -18.49
CA ARG A 151 5.25 -26.01 -19.83
C ARG A 151 6.03 -25.28 -20.93
N LEU A 152 6.35 -24.02 -20.73
CA LEU A 152 7.16 -23.22 -21.66
C LEU A 152 8.55 -23.81 -21.83
N ASP A 153 9.22 -24.23 -20.77
CA ASP A 153 10.52 -24.90 -20.83
C ASP A 153 10.45 -26.22 -21.62
N ASN A 154 9.38 -26.98 -21.44
CA ASN A 154 9.15 -28.19 -22.23
C ASN A 154 8.92 -27.87 -23.71
N VAL A 155 8.19 -26.79 -24.01
CA VAL A 155 8.01 -26.30 -25.39
C VAL A 155 9.34 -25.83 -25.97
N MET A 156 10.13 -25.05 -25.24
CA MET A 156 11.45 -24.58 -25.66
C MET A 156 12.42 -25.74 -25.92
N LYS A 157 12.43 -26.77 -25.06
CA LYS A 157 13.21 -27.99 -25.29
C LYS A 157 12.79 -28.71 -26.57
N LYS A 158 11.48 -28.81 -26.84
CA LYS A 158 10.97 -29.38 -28.09
C LYS A 158 11.38 -28.54 -29.30
N LEU A 159 11.31 -27.21 -29.21
CA LEU A 159 11.75 -26.30 -30.28
C LEU A 159 13.26 -26.40 -30.53
N ALA A 160 14.08 -26.47 -29.48
CA ALA A 160 15.52 -26.69 -29.59
C ALA A 160 15.82 -28.05 -30.26
N LYS A 161 15.06 -29.09 -29.92
CA LYS A 161 15.19 -30.40 -30.54
C LYS A 161 14.75 -30.40 -32.00
N VAL A 162 13.65 -29.73 -32.34
CA VAL A 162 13.17 -29.57 -33.73
C VAL A 162 14.17 -28.76 -34.55
N SER A 163 14.74 -27.69 -33.97
CA SER A 163 15.81 -26.88 -34.56
C SER A 163 17.09 -27.69 -34.79
N HIS A 164 17.44 -28.59 -33.87
CA HIS A 164 18.58 -29.47 -34.06
C HIS A 164 18.28 -30.67 -34.98
N MET A 165 17.01 -31.06 -35.15
CA MET A 165 16.60 -32.14 -36.06
C MET A 165 16.58 -31.71 -37.54
N THR A 166 16.52 -30.40 -37.84
CA THR A 166 16.68 -29.89 -39.21
C THR A 166 18.15 -29.81 -39.69
N SER A 167 19.12 -30.04 -38.81
CA SER A 167 20.55 -30.10 -39.17
C SER A 167 21.07 -31.52 -39.36
N ASP A 168 20.26 -32.44 -39.91
CA ASP A 168 20.69 -33.82 -40.07
C ASP A 168 21.59 -33.94 -41.33
N ARG A 169 22.87 -34.31 -41.15
CA ARG A 169 23.85 -34.48 -42.25
C ARG A 169 23.34 -35.41 -43.37
N ARG A 170 22.41 -36.30 -43.02
CA ARG A 170 21.76 -37.24 -43.95
C ARG A 170 20.79 -36.53 -44.90
N GLN A 171 20.06 -35.51 -44.46
CA GLN A 171 19.18 -34.72 -45.33
C GLN A 171 20.00 -33.87 -46.32
N TRP A 172 21.06 -33.21 -45.85
CA TRP A 172 21.97 -32.45 -46.71
C TRP A 172 22.71 -33.34 -47.72
N CYS A 173 23.10 -34.56 -47.33
CA CYS A 173 23.68 -35.55 -48.24
C CYS A 173 22.66 -36.02 -49.29
N ALA A 174 21.42 -36.30 -48.89
CA ALA A 174 20.36 -36.69 -49.81
C ALA A 174 20.02 -35.58 -50.83
N ILE A 175 19.92 -34.33 -50.39
CA ILE A 175 19.71 -33.17 -51.28
C ILE A 175 20.89 -33.04 -52.25
N GLY A 176 22.14 -33.15 -51.77
CA GLY A 176 23.33 -33.09 -52.61
C GLY A 176 23.38 -34.19 -53.68
N ILE A 177 23.04 -35.44 -53.31
CA ILE A 177 22.98 -36.57 -54.24
C ILE A 177 21.88 -36.35 -55.30
N LEU A 178 20.68 -35.92 -54.90
CA LEU A 178 19.58 -35.65 -55.82
C LEU A 178 19.94 -34.53 -56.82
N LEU A 179 20.61 -33.47 -56.36
CA LEU A 179 21.09 -32.39 -57.22
C LEU A 179 22.18 -32.86 -58.21
N ALA A 180 23.09 -33.72 -57.78
CA ALA A 180 24.11 -34.28 -58.65
C ALA A 180 23.50 -35.15 -59.76
N ILE A 181 22.54 -36.02 -59.41
CA ILE A 181 21.79 -36.83 -60.39
C ILE A 181 21.04 -35.93 -61.38
N LEU A 182 20.35 -34.89 -60.89
CA LEU A 182 19.65 -33.93 -61.74
C LEU A 182 20.60 -33.23 -62.72
N PHE A 183 21.78 -32.82 -62.25
CA PHE A 183 22.78 -32.17 -63.09
C PHE A 183 23.28 -33.10 -64.22
N VAL A 184 23.51 -34.38 -63.92
CA VAL A 184 23.87 -35.38 -64.94
C VAL A 184 22.77 -35.54 -65.98
N VAL A 185 21.50 -35.60 -65.56
CA VAL A 185 20.35 -35.70 -66.47
C VAL A 185 20.25 -34.47 -67.38
N ILE A 186 20.48 -33.26 -66.85
CA ILE A 186 20.48 -32.02 -67.64
C ILE A 186 21.62 -32.01 -68.67
N ILE A 187 22.84 -32.43 -68.30
CA ILE A 187 23.95 -32.54 -69.25
C ILE A 187 23.62 -33.54 -70.36
N LEU A 188 23.09 -34.71 -70.00
CA LEU A 188 22.69 -35.72 -70.99
C LEU A 188 21.63 -35.17 -71.95
N LEU A 189 20.67 -34.37 -71.47
CA LEU A 189 19.67 -33.72 -72.32
C LEU A 189 20.21 -32.64 -73.25
N ILE A 190 21.31 -31.98 -72.90
CA ILE A 190 21.93 -30.94 -73.73
C ILE A 190 22.84 -31.57 -74.79
N VAL A 191 23.49 -32.69 -74.46
CA VAL A 191 24.44 -33.40 -75.33
C VAL A 191 23.74 -34.31 -76.34
N LEU A 192 22.61 -34.92 -75.96
CA LEU A 192 21.81 -35.82 -76.80
C LEU A 192 20.74 -35.03 -77.59
#